data_AF-A0A2A4ZLS9-F1
#
_entry.id   AF-A0A2A4ZLS9-F1
#
_cell.length_a   1.000
_cell.length_b   1.000
_cell.length_c   1.000
_cell.angle_alpha   90.00
_cell.angle_beta   90.00
_cell.angle_gamma   90.00
#
_symmetry.space_group_name_H-M   'P 1'
#
loop_
_entity.id
_entity.type
_entity.pdbx_description
1 polymer ?
#
loop_
_entity_poly.entity_id
_entity_poly.type
_entity_poly.pdbx_seq_one_letter_code
_entity_poly.pdbx_strand_id
1 'polypeptide(L)'
;MIPTKLITGATLASLIAVSALAHGGATGIVKQRMDGMGAMKSSMKLLAPMMRGKTTYDADTVRSAAATIEQHAGQTLAGLFPQGSGGKPSEAKSDIWNDWSGFTDLAAQLTTYSQGLALAAGNDLDAGTTNRPSSMMGGSSMMAGSGMMGNGPASSALTVQQLAVMSPDSVFVKLAQTCSACHSKFRSE
;
A
#
# COMPACT_ATOMS: atom_id res chain seq x y z
N MET A 1 17.36 61.20 -32.78
CA MET A 1 16.50 59.99 -32.86
C MET A 1 16.15 59.58 -31.44
N ILE A 2 14.89 59.80 -31.03
CA ILE A 2 14.36 59.44 -29.71
C ILE A 2 13.48 58.21 -29.90
N PRO A 3 13.72 57.08 -29.21
CA PRO A 3 12.70 56.06 -29.07
C PRO A 3 11.93 56.26 -27.77
N THR A 4 10.62 56.08 -27.91
CA THR A 4 9.55 56.38 -26.97
C THR A 4 9.01 55.07 -26.40
N LYS A 5 8.82 55.03 -25.07
CA LYS A 5 7.86 54.23 -24.26
C LYS A 5 8.05 52.71 -24.17
N LEU A 6 7.93 52.19 -22.93
CA LEU A 6 6.79 51.36 -22.50
C LEU A 6 6.80 51.15 -20.97
N ILE A 7 5.69 51.54 -20.34
CA ILE A 7 5.30 51.25 -18.95
C ILE A 7 4.48 49.97 -18.99
N THR A 8 4.83 48.95 -18.21
CA THR A 8 3.98 47.82 -17.76
C THR A 8 4.87 46.86 -16.97
N GLY A 9 4.56 46.30 -15.80
CA GLY A 9 3.40 46.27 -14.92
C GLY A 9 3.71 45.14 -13.92
N ALA A 10 3.66 45.41 -12.62
CA ALA A 10 3.96 44.41 -11.59
C ALA A 10 2.85 43.36 -11.52
N THR A 11 3.12 42.14 -11.98
CA THR A 11 2.21 41.00 -11.84
C THR A 11 2.44 40.33 -10.49
N LEU A 12 1.63 40.68 -9.51
CA LEU A 12 1.51 39.96 -8.25
C LEU A 12 0.84 38.60 -8.54
N ALA A 13 1.62 37.54 -8.66
CA ALA A 13 1.11 36.19 -8.83
C ALA A 13 0.48 35.71 -7.51
N SER A 14 -0.85 35.80 -7.40
CA SER A 14 -1.61 35.18 -6.31
C SER A 14 -1.40 33.67 -6.32
N LEU A 15 -0.68 33.17 -5.31
CA LEU A 15 -0.57 31.75 -5.00
C LEU A 15 -1.90 31.28 -4.38
N ILE A 16 -2.87 30.94 -5.23
CA ILE A 16 -4.03 30.16 -4.77
C ILE A 16 -3.51 28.74 -4.52
N ALA A 17 -3.23 28.42 -3.27
CA ALA A 17 -2.98 27.05 -2.85
C ALA A 17 -4.29 26.25 -3.01
N VAL A 18 -4.50 25.69 -4.20
CA VAL A 18 -5.55 24.69 -4.41
C VAL A 18 -5.08 23.44 -3.67
N SER A 19 -5.52 23.28 -2.43
CA SER A 19 -5.43 22.00 -1.75
C SER A 19 -6.25 21.01 -2.57
N ALA A 20 -5.59 20.21 -3.40
CA ALA A 20 -6.24 19.12 -4.10
C ALA A 20 -6.93 18.23 -3.05
N LEU A 21 -8.27 18.15 -3.09
CA LEU A 21 -9.04 17.23 -2.26
C LEU A 21 -8.78 15.80 -2.75
N ALA A 22 -7.58 15.27 -2.48
CA ALA A 22 -7.15 13.94 -2.90
C ALA A 22 -8.03 12.81 -2.33
N HIS A 23 -8.77 13.10 -1.25
CA HIS A 23 -9.62 12.13 -0.55
C HIS A 23 -11.12 12.43 -0.69
N GLY A 24 -11.54 13.11 -1.76
CA GLY A 24 -12.98 13.30 -2.07
C GLY A 24 -13.77 14.04 -0.98
N GLY A 25 -13.09 14.88 -0.18
CA GLY A 25 -13.72 15.61 0.93
C GLY A 25 -13.81 14.83 2.24
N ALA A 26 -13.14 13.67 2.37
CA ALA A 26 -13.07 12.94 3.62
C ALA A 26 -12.54 13.81 4.77
N THR A 27 -13.15 13.65 5.94
CA THR A 27 -12.77 14.30 7.19
C THR A 27 -12.64 13.25 8.30
N GLY A 28 -12.14 13.67 9.47
CA GLY A 28 -12.03 12.82 10.65
C GLY A 28 -11.29 11.50 10.37
N ILE A 29 -11.82 10.42 10.93
CA ILE A 29 -11.19 9.10 10.87
C ILE A 29 -11.11 8.52 9.43
N VAL A 30 -12.06 8.90 8.57
CA VAL A 30 -12.07 8.50 7.16
C VAL A 30 -10.87 9.10 6.44
N LYS A 31 -10.60 10.39 6.65
CA LYS A 31 -9.42 11.05 6.09
C LYS A 31 -8.14 10.40 6.61
N GLN A 32 -8.06 10.17 7.92
CA GLN A 32 -6.86 9.62 8.56
C GLN A 32 -6.46 8.26 7.96
N ARG A 33 -7.40 7.33 7.76
CA ARG A 33 -7.07 6.05 7.12
C ARG A 33 -6.74 6.18 5.63
N MET A 34 -7.38 7.11 4.92
CA MET A 34 -7.09 7.32 3.49
C MET A 34 -5.69 7.91 3.31
N ASP A 35 -5.28 8.86 4.16
CA ASP A 35 -3.91 9.39 4.18
C ASP A 35 -2.90 8.25 4.46
N GLY A 36 -3.17 7.40 5.47
CA GLY A 36 -2.33 6.25 5.80
C GLY A 36 -2.21 5.24 4.66
N MET A 37 -3.32 4.90 3.99
CA MET A 37 -3.33 4.07 2.78
C MET A 37 -2.52 4.71 1.64
N GLY A 38 -2.56 6.04 1.51
CA GLY A 38 -1.76 6.80 0.55
C GLY A 38 -0.24 6.70 0.81
N ALA A 39 0.17 6.77 2.09
CA ALA A 39 1.56 6.59 2.49
C ALA A 39 2.05 5.16 2.20
N MET A 40 1.25 4.15 2.53
CA MET A 40 1.55 2.75 2.20
C MET A 40 1.64 2.52 0.67
N LYS A 41 0.71 3.07 -0.12
CA LYS A 41 0.74 3.00 -1.58
C LYS A 41 2.02 3.61 -2.16
N SER A 42 2.45 4.75 -1.63
CA SER A 42 3.68 5.42 -2.06
C SER A 42 4.91 4.55 -1.78
N SER A 43 4.96 3.91 -0.61
CA SER A 43 6.01 2.94 -0.24
C SER A 43 6.03 1.74 -1.20
N MET A 44 4.87 1.14 -1.49
CA MET A 44 4.78 0.03 -2.45
C MET A 44 5.24 0.43 -3.86
N LYS A 45 4.89 1.65 -4.31
CA LYS A 45 5.30 2.18 -5.62
C LYS A 45 6.82 2.40 -5.70
N LEU A 46 7.44 2.85 -4.61
CA LEU A 46 8.88 3.02 -4.51
C LEU A 46 9.61 1.67 -4.59
N LEU A 47 9.12 0.67 -3.86
CA LEU A 47 9.76 -0.64 -3.74
C LEU A 47 9.59 -1.53 -4.99
N ALA A 48 8.43 -1.50 -5.63
CA ALA A 48 8.12 -2.38 -6.76
C ALA A 48 9.16 -2.39 -7.90
N PRO A 49 9.73 -1.27 -8.37
CA PRO A 49 10.81 -1.31 -9.36
C PRO A 49 12.14 -1.85 -8.79
N MET A 50 12.47 -1.60 -7.53
CA MET A 50 13.69 -2.13 -6.88
C MET A 50 13.65 -3.64 -6.79
N MET A 51 12.52 -4.19 -6.32
CA MET A 51 12.32 -5.65 -6.21
C MET A 51 12.34 -6.37 -7.57
N ARG A 52 12.14 -5.63 -8.66
CA ARG A 52 12.22 -6.15 -10.04
C ARG A 52 13.58 -5.89 -10.70
N GLY A 53 14.56 -5.36 -9.97
CA GLY A 53 15.87 -4.99 -10.52
C GLY A 53 15.83 -3.87 -11.57
N LYS A 54 14.74 -3.10 -11.63
CA LYS A 54 14.56 -2.01 -12.63
C LYS A 54 15.17 -0.68 -12.17
N THR A 55 15.47 -0.57 -10.90
CA THR A 55 16.17 0.55 -10.27
C THR A 55 17.22 -0.01 -9.33
N THR A 56 18.23 0.79 -8.99
CA THR A 56 19.25 0.41 -8.00
C THR A 56 18.59 -0.06 -6.70
N TYR A 57 19.04 -1.20 -6.20
CA TYR A 57 18.60 -1.73 -4.92
C TYR A 57 19.30 -0.97 -3.79
N ASP A 58 18.52 -0.49 -2.82
CA ASP A 58 19.01 0.22 -1.63
C ASP A 58 18.29 -0.34 -0.40
N ALA A 59 19.04 -1.08 0.42
CA ALA A 59 18.52 -1.74 1.61
C ALA A 59 17.96 -0.75 2.65
N ASP A 60 18.53 0.44 2.80
CA ASP A 60 18.05 1.44 3.75
C ASP A 60 16.76 2.09 3.29
N THR A 61 16.61 2.28 1.98
CA THR A 61 15.33 2.67 1.39
C THR A 61 14.27 1.59 1.59
N VAL A 62 14.64 0.30 1.45
CA VAL A 62 13.71 -0.82 1.73
C VAL A 62 13.25 -0.82 3.19
N ARG A 63 14.17 -0.67 4.14
CA ARG A 63 13.85 -0.59 5.58
C ARG A 63 12.93 0.58 5.89
N SER A 64 13.21 1.75 5.34
CA SER A 64 12.43 2.97 5.59
C SER A 64 10.99 2.86 5.04
N ALA A 65 10.85 2.32 3.83
CA ALA A 65 9.54 2.09 3.23
C ALA A 65 8.76 0.99 3.97
N ALA A 66 9.42 -0.08 4.39
CA ALA A 66 8.82 -1.12 5.21
C ALA A 66 8.31 -0.57 6.56
N ALA A 67 9.11 0.25 7.24
CA ALA A 67 8.70 0.92 8.48
C ALA A 67 7.48 1.85 8.27
N THR A 68 7.42 2.56 7.14
CA THR A 68 6.24 3.38 6.80
C THR A 68 4.97 2.52 6.65
N ILE A 69 5.10 1.32 6.08
CA ILE A 69 3.98 0.39 5.96
C ILE A 69 3.57 -0.15 7.32
N GLU A 70 4.53 -0.54 8.15
CA GLU A 70 4.30 -1.04 9.51
C GLU A 70 3.54 -0.01 10.36
N GLN A 71 3.94 1.26 10.31
CA GLN A 71 3.31 2.36 11.05
C GLN A 71 1.81 2.50 10.79
N HIS A 72 1.36 2.10 9.60
CA HIS A 72 -0.04 2.19 9.17
C HIS A 72 -0.76 0.82 9.12
N ALA A 73 -0.14 -0.23 9.64
CA ALA A 73 -0.68 -1.60 9.65
C ALA A 73 -1.30 -1.98 11.01
N GLY A 74 -1.71 -3.24 11.14
CA GLY A 74 -2.08 -3.85 12.42
C GLY A 74 -3.19 -3.12 13.16
N GLN A 75 -2.96 -2.89 14.45
CA GLN A 75 -3.93 -2.20 15.31
C GLN A 75 -4.10 -0.73 14.94
N THR A 76 -3.04 -0.06 14.44
CA THR A 76 -3.16 1.32 13.92
C THR A 76 -4.16 1.36 12.77
N LEU A 77 -4.10 0.39 11.85
CA LEU A 77 -5.08 0.29 10.78
C LEU A 77 -6.47 -0.03 11.32
N ALA A 78 -6.58 -1.09 12.13
CA ALA A 78 -7.87 -1.59 12.60
C ALA A 78 -8.64 -0.53 13.42
N GLY A 79 -7.95 0.24 14.26
CA GLY A 79 -8.54 1.31 15.06
C GLY A 79 -9.21 2.42 14.25
N LEU A 80 -8.91 2.53 12.94
CA LEU A 80 -9.49 3.54 12.05
C LEU A 80 -10.81 3.11 11.36
N PHE A 81 -11.35 1.93 11.72
CA PHE A 81 -12.60 1.38 11.18
C PHE A 81 -13.65 1.08 12.27
N PRO A 82 -14.04 2.04 13.12
CA PRO A 82 -15.16 1.86 14.02
C PRO A 82 -16.45 1.58 13.23
N GLN A 83 -17.36 0.81 13.82
CA GLN A 83 -18.64 0.48 13.20
C GLN A 83 -19.38 1.74 12.78
N GLY A 84 -19.96 1.73 11.58
CA GLY A 84 -20.66 2.88 11.01
C GLY A 84 -19.76 3.92 10.32
N SER A 85 -18.44 3.73 10.26
CA SER A 85 -17.52 4.62 9.53
C SER A 85 -17.38 4.34 8.03
N GLY A 86 -18.33 3.60 7.44
CA GLY A 86 -18.42 3.31 6.00
C GLY A 86 -19.18 4.37 5.22
N GLY A 87 -19.52 4.07 3.97
CA GLY A 87 -20.27 4.98 3.10
C GLY A 87 -19.46 6.17 2.60
N LYS A 88 -19.94 6.85 1.53
CA LYS A 88 -19.20 7.93 0.88
C LYS A 88 -18.81 9.03 1.89
N PRO A 89 -17.57 9.55 1.86
CA PRO A 89 -16.53 9.32 0.83
C PRO A 89 -15.64 8.07 1.06
N SER A 90 -15.94 7.25 2.07
CA SER A 90 -15.25 5.98 2.29
C SER A 90 -15.62 4.93 1.23
N GLU A 91 -14.61 4.15 0.86
CA GLU A 91 -14.74 2.94 0.03
C GLU A 91 -14.78 1.66 0.87
N ALA A 92 -14.84 1.79 2.20
CA ALA A 92 -14.96 0.65 3.10
C ALA A 92 -16.32 -0.06 2.93
N LYS A 93 -16.29 -1.35 2.62
CA LYS A 93 -17.49 -2.21 2.59
C LYS A 93 -17.95 -2.54 4.02
N SER A 94 -19.24 -2.84 4.18
CA SER A 94 -19.79 -3.32 5.46
C SER A 94 -19.17 -4.63 5.93
N ASP A 95 -18.61 -5.41 5.00
CA ASP A 95 -18.01 -6.71 5.26
C ASP A 95 -16.86 -6.65 6.27
N ILE A 96 -16.20 -5.48 6.44
CA ILE A 96 -15.20 -5.27 7.50
C ILE A 96 -15.78 -5.59 8.88
N TRP A 97 -17.00 -5.17 9.15
CA TRP A 97 -17.63 -5.37 10.47
C TRP A 97 -18.33 -6.72 10.58
N ASN A 98 -18.72 -7.32 9.45
CA ASN A 98 -19.29 -8.67 9.42
C ASN A 98 -18.21 -9.75 9.61
N ASP A 99 -16.99 -9.50 9.12
CA ASP A 99 -15.82 -10.37 9.30
C ASP A 99 -14.64 -9.58 9.86
N TRP A 100 -14.81 -9.14 11.11
CA TRP A 100 -13.80 -8.36 11.82
C TRP A 100 -12.50 -9.14 11.99
N SER A 101 -12.57 -10.43 12.31
CA SER A 101 -11.38 -11.29 12.47
C SER A 101 -10.56 -11.31 11.18
N GLY A 102 -11.17 -11.60 10.03
CA GLY A 102 -10.46 -11.65 8.77
C GLY A 102 -9.84 -10.32 8.37
N PHE A 103 -10.50 -9.20 8.68
CA PHE A 103 -9.94 -7.86 8.50
C PHE A 103 -8.72 -7.62 9.40
N THR A 104 -8.83 -7.90 10.70
CA THR A 104 -7.73 -7.70 11.65
C THR A 104 -6.56 -8.65 11.42
N ASP A 105 -6.81 -9.87 10.92
CA ASP A 105 -5.77 -10.84 10.59
C ASP A 105 -4.94 -10.38 9.39
N LEU A 106 -5.58 -9.80 8.37
CA LEU A 106 -4.86 -9.20 7.24
C LEU A 106 -4.09 -7.93 7.66
N ALA A 107 -4.68 -7.10 8.53
CA ALA A 107 -3.99 -5.95 9.09
C ALA A 107 -2.74 -6.36 9.91
N ALA A 108 -2.84 -7.42 10.72
CA ALA A 108 -1.72 -7.98 11.46
C ALA A 108 -0.66 -8.57 10.52
N GLN A 109 -1.07 -9.28 9.46
CA GLN A 109 -0.14 -9.79 8.45
C GLN A 109 0.66 -8.67 7.77
N LEU A 110 0.06 -7.49 7.50
CA LEU A 110 0.81 -6.34 7.00
C LEU A 110 1.93 -5.91 7.97
N THR A 111 1.69 -5.97 9.28
CA THR A 111 2.71 -5.67 10.31
C THR A 111 3.84 -6.71 10.23
N THR A 112 3.49 -7.99 10.25
CA THR A 112 4.47 -9.08 10.19
C THR A 112 5.31 -9.05 8.92
N TYR A 113 4.69 -8.82 7.76
CA TYR A 113 5.39 -8.80 6.47
C TYR A 113 6.22 -7.55 6.25
N SER A 114 5.81 -6.39 6.79
CA SER A 114 6.64 -5.18 6.77
C SER A 114 7.86 -5.31 7.68
N GLN A 115 7.71 -5.83 8.90
CA GLN A 115 8.84 -6.14 9.79
C GLN A 115 9.79 -7.17 9.15
N GLY A 116 9.23 -8.24 8.59
CA GLY A 116 9.99 -9.24 7.85
C GLY A 116 10.75 -8.66 6.67
N LEU A 117 10.14 -7.75 5.91
CA LEU A 117 10.77 -7.07 4.77
C LEU A 117 11.94 -6.19 5.21
N ALA A 118 11.80 -5.46 6.31
CA ALA A 118 12.87 -4.62 6.86
C ALA A 118 14.08 -5.47 7.28
N LEU A 119 13.86 -6.62 7.90
CA LEU A 119 14.93 -7.54 8.27
C LEU A 119 15.57 -8.23 7.06
N ALA A 120 14.75 -8.64 6.09
CA ALA A 120 15.23 -9.28 4.87
C ALA A 120 16.00 -8.32 3.94
N ALA A 121 15.90 -7.00 4.12
CA ALA A 121 16.47 -5.99 3.23
C ALA A 121 17.99 -6.08 3.00
N GLY A 122 18.73 -6.79 3.86
CA GLY A 122 20.16 -7.04 3.68
C GLY A 122 20.49 -8.25 2.80
N ASN A 123 19.50 -9.05 2.43
CA ASN A 123 19.67 -10.28 1.67
C ASN A 123 19.67 -10.00 0.17
N ASP A 124 20.24 -10.93 -0.60
CA ASP A 124 20.20 -10.87 -2.06
C ASP A 124 18.76 -11.00 -2.58
N LEU A 125 18.48 -10.29 -3.68
CA LEU A 125 17.26 -10.51 -4.45
C LEU A 125 17.30 -11.91 -5.07
N ASP A 126 16.14 -12.57 -5.17
CA ASP A 126 16.04 -13.83 -5.89
C ASP A 126 16.20 -13.57 -7.40
N ALA A 127 17.23 -14.15 -8.01
CA ALA A 127 17.50 -14.01 -9.44
C ALA A 127 16.30 -14.46 -10.32
N GLY A 128 15.45 -15.36 -9.82
CA GLY A 128 14.29 -15.90 -10.52
C GLY A 128 13.05 -14.99 -10.57
N THR A 129 12.99 -13.91 -9.78
CA THR A 129 11.84 -12.98 -9.82
C THR A 129 12.01 -11.82 -10.80
N THR A 130 13.25 -11.52 -11.20
CA THR A 130 13.57 -10.52 -12.24
C THR A 130 12.98 -10.86 -13.62
N ASN A 131 12.72 -12.15 -13.88
CA ASN A 131 12.17 -12.66 -15.14
C ASN A 131 10.67 -12.98 -15.11
N ARG A 132 9.94 -12.68 -14.02
CA ARG A 132 8.49 -12.91 -13.98
C ARG A 132 7.76 -11.75 -14.68
N PRO A 133 7.01 -12.01 -15.79
CA PRO A 133 6.26 -10.95 -16.46
C PRO A 133 5.27 -10.29 -15.51
N SER A 134 5.06 -8.99 -15.69
CA SER A 134 4.30 -8.09 -14.81
C SER A 134 2.78 -8.35 -14.76
N SER A 135 2.31 -9.55 -15.11
CA SER A 135 0.89 -9.90 -15.20
C SER A 135 0.18 -10.06 -13.85
N MET A 136 0.86 -9.94 -12.71
CA MET A 136 0.22 -10.11 -11.39
C MET A 136 -0.16 -8.79 -10.67
N MET A 137 0.00 -7.62 -11.32
CA MET A 137 -0.26 -6.33 -10.64
C MET A 137 -1.03 -5.32 -11.50
N GLY A 138 -1.82 -5.78 -12.48
CA GLY A 138 -2.54 -4.85 -13.37
C GLY A 138 -3.49 -5.47 -14.38
N GLY A 139 -4.33 -6.45 -13.98
CA GLY A 139 -5.29 -7.03 -14.91
C GLY A 139 -6.51 -7.62 -14.22
N SER A 140 -7.60 -6.84 -14.16
CA SER A 140 -8.94 -7.38 -14.04
C SER A 140 -9.25 -8.19 -15.28
N SER A 141 -9.09 -9.52 -15.24
CA SER A 141 -9.81 -10.49 -16.09
C SER A 141 -9.36 -11.94 -15.84
N MET A 142 -10.33 -12.79 -15.50
CA MET A 142 -10.37 -14.24 -15.67
C MET A 142 -9.56 -15.12 -14.69
N MET A 143 -10.14 -15.40 -13.52
CA MET A 143 -10.05 -16.73 -12.90
C MET A 143 -11.45 -17.32 -12.82
N ALA A 144 -11.98 -17.68 -13.99
CA ALA A 144 -13.04 -18.67 -14.09
C ALA A 144 -12.34 -20.04 -13.99
N GLY A 145 -12.28 -20.56 -12.77
CA GLY A 145 -11.65 -21.84 -12.46
C GLY A 145 -12.21 -22.38 -11.16
N SER A 146 -13.28 -23.16 -11.30
CA SER A 146 -14.02 -23.88 -10.28
C SER A 146 -13.17 -24.41 -9.12
N GLY A 147 -13.66 -24.16 -7.90
CA GLY A 147 -13.48 -25.07 -6.77
C GLY A 147 -12.18 -24.97 -6.00
N MET A 148 -12.12 -24.08 -5.02
CA MET A 148 -11.38 -24.36 -3.79
C MET A 148 -12.09 -23.74 -2.59
N MET A 149 -13.18 -24.38 -2.16
CA MET A 149 -13.66 -24.31 -0.78
C MET A 149 -12.65 -25.06 0.09
N GLY A 150 -11.55 -24.39 0.42
CA GLY A 150 -10.51 -24.89 1.30
C GLY A 150 -10.58 -24.19 2.64
N ASN A 151 -11.46 -24.66 3.52
CA ASN A 151 -11.38 -24.42 4.95
C ASN A 151 -10.18 -25.20 5.52
N GLY A 152 -8.97 -24.82 5.08
CA GLY A 152 -7.73 -25.29 5.68
C GLY A 152 -7.48 -24.54 6.99
N PRO A 153 -6.75 -25.14 7.95
CA PRO A 153 -6.29 -24.38 9.11
C PRO A 153 -5.56 -23.15 8.58
N ALA A 154 -5.88 -21.97 9.12
CA ALA A 154 -5.28 -20.70 8.74
C ALA A 154 -3.82 -20.92 8.37
N SER A 155 -3.49 -20.80 7.08
CA SER A 155 -2.15 -21.01 6.56
C SER A 155 -1.20 -20.26 7.49
N SER A 156 -0.46 -20.98 8.32
CA SER A 156 0.22 -20.39 9.49
C SER A 156 1.02 -19.20 9.00
N ALA A 157 0.58 -17.99 9.34
CA ALA A 157 1.21 -16.78 8.84
C ALA A 157 2.70 -16.87 9.16
N LEU A 158 3.54 -16.63 8.16
CA LEU A 158 4.99 -16.73 8.34
C LEU A 158 5.41 -15.79 9.47
N THR A 159 6.25 -16.29 10.37
CA THR A 159 6.83 -15.48 11.43
C THR A 159 7.83 -14.47 10.87
N VAL A 160 8.07 -13.38 11.60
CA VAL A 160 9.07 -12.36 11.25
C VAL A 160 10.45 -13.00 11.02
N GLN A 161 10.82 -13.99 11.84
CA GLN A 161 12.11 -14.69 11.75
C GLN A 161 12.21 -15.55 10.49
N GLN A 162 11.13 -16.22 10.09
CA GLN A 162 11.08 -16.96 8.84
C GLN A 162 11.20 -16.02 7.63
N LEU A 163 10.61 -14.84 7.71
CA LEU A 163 10.68 -13.83 6.64
C LEU A 163 12.05 -13.18 6.55
N ALA A 164 12.73 -12.97 7.68
CA ALA A 164 14.04 -12.32 7.75
C ALA A 164 15.14 -13.05 6.96
N VAL A 165 14.99 -14.35 6.74
CA VAL A 165 15.95 -15.17 5.98
C VAL A 165 15.55 -15.37 4.51
N MET A 166 14.45 -14.75 4.07
CA MET A 166 13.99 -14.81 2.68
C MET A 166 14.63 -13.69 1.84
N SER A 167 14.49 -13.78 0.51
CA SER A 167 14.81 -12.66 -0.37
C SER A 167 13.83 -11.50 -0.17
N PRO A 168 14.27 -10.22 -0.25
CA PRO A 168 13.41 -9.06 -0.08
C PRO A 168 12.21 -9.05 -1.04
N ASP A 169 12.42 -9.45 -2.29
CA ASP A 169 11.40 -9.50 -3.32
C ASP A 169 10.34 -10.57 -3.05
N SER A 170 10.72 -11.72 -2.46
CA SER A 170 9.77 -12.75 -2.04
C SER A 170 8.89 -12.27 -0.89
N VAL A 171 9.45 -11.54 0.08
CA VAL A 171 8.68 -10.94 1.17
C VAL A 171 7.78 -9.81 0.64
N PHE A 172 8.28 -8.98 -0.27
CA PHE A 172 7.51 -7.93 -0.92
C PHE A 172 6.28 -8.47 -1.66
N VAL A 173 6.40 -9.61 -2.36
CA VAL A 173 5.25 -10.25 -3.02
C VAL A 173 4.17 -10.66 -2.00
N LYS A 174 4.56 -11.20 -0.84
CA LYS A 174 3.61 -11.56 0.23
C LYS A 174 2.89 -10.32 0.76
N LEU A 175 3.64 -9.26 1.02
CA LEU A 175 3.09 -7.97 1.44
C LEU A 175 2.08 -7.43 0.42
N ALA A 176 2.42 -7.46 -0.88
CA ALA A 176 1.54 -7.05 -1.97
C ALA A 176 0.26 -7.91 -2.07
N GLN A 177 0.38 -9.22 -1.87
CA GLN A 177 -0.75 -10.15 -1.85
C GLN A 177 -1.72 -9.83 -0.70
N THR A 178 -1.21 -9.46 0.48
CA THR A 178 -2.05 -9.03 1.60
C THR A 178 -2.86 -7.77 1.26
N CYS A 179 -2.25 -6.77 0.61
CA CYS A 179 -2.98 -5.59 0.11
C CYS A 179 -4.10 -5.98 -0.85
N SER A 180 -3.81 -6.86 -1.81
CA SER A 180 -4.80 -7.33 -2.79
C SER A 180 -5.95 -8.10 -2.14
N ALA A 181 -5.64 -9.02 -1.22
CA ALA A 181 -6.64 -9.81 -0.49
C ALA A 181 -7.57 -8.91 0.35
N CYS A 182 -7.00 -7.95 1.08
CA CYS A 182 -7.76 -7.00 1.88
C CYS A 182 -8.66 -6.14 1.00
N HIS A 183 -8.14 -5.55 -0.09
CA HIS A 183 -8.93 -4.68 -0.96
C HIS A 183 -10.05 -5.44 -1.68
N SER A 184 -9.75 -6.64 -2.18
CA SER A 184 -10.75 -7.47 -2.89
C SER A 184 -11.97 -7.75 -2.00
N LYS A 185 -11.72 -8.06 -0.73
CA LYS A 185 -12.79 -8.39 0.24
C LYS A 185 -13.46 -7.15 0.82
N PHE A 186 -12.69 -6.15 1.25
CA PHE A 186 -13.16 -5.12 2.18
C PHE A 186 -13.25 -3.71 1.60
N ARG A 187 -12.76 -3.46 0.38
CA ARG A 187 -12.84 -2.16 -0.30
C ARG A 187 -13.74 -2.25 -1.53
N SER A 188 -14.58 -1.25 -1.77
CA SER A 188 -15.31 -1.07 -3.03
C SER A 188 -14.34 -0.63 -4.14
N GLU A 189 -14.65 -0.97 -5.39
CA GLU A 189 -13.88 -0.48 -6.55
C GLU A 189 -14.02 1.03 -6.75
#